data_AF-A0A2S7N211-F1
#
_entry.id   AF-A0A2S7N211-F1
#
_cell.length_a   1.000
_cell.length_b   1.000
_cell.length_c   1.000
_cell.angle_alpha   90.00
_cell.angle_beta   90.00
_cell.angle_gamma   90.00
#
_symmetry.space_group_name_H-M   'P 1'
#
loop_
_entity.id
_entity.type
_entity.pdbx_description
1 polymer ?
#
loop_
_entity_poly.entity_id
_entity_poly.type
_entity_poly.pdbx_seq_one_letter_code
_entity_poly.pdbx_strand_id
1 'polypeptide(L)'
;MNKIRQLAKTRVDKIRGVNEMKKWTLIVLAGIMMATASFTSLSPPVQAAEEKVPAPAEKSLTDAQKTELEAMHKDALQREKDIIHKYVEYGVMTKDTADMILEHMDKRFEKVKANGYIPPRHFGKLPMPHQKPEPRTND
;
A
#
# COMPACT_ATOMS: atom_id res chain seq x y z
N MET A 1 -4.41 13.68 -65.39
CA MET A 1 -3.15 12.93 -65.10
C MET A 1 -2.51 13.24 -63.73
N ASN A 2 -2.93 14.27 -62.98
CA ASN A 2 -2.30 14.60 -61.69
C ASN A 2 -2.76 13.73 -60.50
N LYS A 3 -3.97 13.18 -60.53
CA LYS A 3 -4.52 12.41 -59.40
C LYS A 3 -3.81 11.06 -59.19
N ILE A 4 -3.44 10.38 -60.28
CA ILE A 4 -2.74 9.09 -60.23
C ILE A 4 -1.30 9.27 -59.70
N ARG A 5 -0.61 10.35 -60.09
CA ARG A 5 0.74 10.67 -59.61
C ARG A 5 0.77 11.02 -58.12
N GLN A 6 -0.23 11.75 -57.63
CA GLN A 6 -0.37 12.08 -56.20
C GLN A 6 -0.66 10.84 -55.35
N LEU A 7 -1.50 9.92 -55.87
CA LEU A 7 -1.79 8.65 -55.19
C LEU A 7 -0.58 7.69 -55.17
N ALA A 8 0.26 7.70 -56.21
CA ALA A 8 1.49 6.91 -56.22
C ALA A 8 2.52 7.46 -55.21
N LYS A 9 2.69 8.78 -55.13
CA LYS A 9 3.63 9.42 -54.20
C LYS A 9 3.24 9.18 -52.73
N THR A 10 1.96 9.34 -52.40
CA THR A 10 1.45 9.08 -51.04
C THR A 10 1.56 7.61 -50.62
N ARG A 11 1.36 6.65 -51.53
CA ARG A 11 1.58 5.23 -51.23
C ARG A 11 3.06 4.91 -51.00
N VAL A 12 3.98 5.47 -51.80
CA VAL A 12 5.43 5.26 -51.64
C VAL A 12 5.93 5.90 -50.34
N ASP A 13 5.49 7.11 -50.01
CA ASP A 13 5.89 7.81 -48.79
C ASP A 13 5.36 7.11 -47.52
N LYS A 14 4.14 6.54 -47.57
CA LYS A 14 3.59 5.71 -46.48
C LYS A 14 4.39 4.42 -46.27
N ILE A 15 4.81 3.76 -47.35
CA ILE A 15 5.65 2.55 -47.27
C ILE A 15 7.05 2.87 -46.75
N ARG A 16 7.63 4.00 -47.19
CA ARG A 16 8.95 4.49 -46.71
C ARG A 16 8.92 4.79 -45.21
N GLY A 17 7.86 5.46 -44.72
CA GLY A 17 7.69 5.76 -43.29
C GLY A 17 7.53 4.51 -42.42
N VAL A 18 6.82 3.48 -42.89
CA VAL A 18 6.68 2.20 -42.17
C VAL A 18 8.02 1.47 -42.05
N ASN A 19 8.86 1.52 -43.09
CA ASN A 19 10.17 0.86 -43.05
C ASN A 19 11.18 1.59 -42.16
N GLU A 20 11.08 2.92 -42.06
CA GLU A 20 11.85 3.69 -41.07
C GLU A 20 11.37 3.42 -39.65
N MET A 21 10.07 3.45 -39.36
CA MET A 21 9.57 3.10 -38.01
C MET A 21 9.97 1.68 -37.60
N LYS A 22 10.02 0.72 -38.53
CA LYS A 22 10.50 -0.65 -38.26
C LYS A 22 11.97 -0.71 -37.87
N LYS A 23 12.85 0.08 -38.52
CA LYS A 23 14.27 0.18 -38.15
C LYS A 23 14.45 0.76 -36.75
N TRP A 24 13.70 1.81 -36.42
CA TRP A 24 13.75 2.43 -35.09
C TRP A 24 13.13 1.53 -34.01
N THR A 25 12.07 0.76 -34.32
CA THR A 25 11.54 -0.26 -33.39
C THR A 25 12.51 -1.42 -33.16
N LEU A 26 13.30 -1.82 -34.17
CA LEU A 26 14.32 -2.86 -34.01
C LEU A 26 15.50 -2.37 -33.14
N ILE A 27 15.89 -1.09 -33.23
CA ILE A 27 16.94 -0.50 -32.39
C ILE A 27 16.48 -0.38 -30.92
N VAL A 28 15.24 0.04 -30.67
CA VAL A 28 14.69 0.13 -29.30
C VAL A 28 14.53 -1.26 -28.67
N LEU A 29 14.11 -2.28 -29.43
CA LEU A 29 13.98 -3.65 -28.93
C LEU A 29 15.33 -4.29 -28.57
N ALA A 30 16.40 -4.01 -29.33
CA ALA A 30 17.75 -4.48 -29.04
C ALA A 30 18.37 -3.81 -27.79
N GLY A 31 18.06 -2.53 -27.54
CA GLY A 31 18.52 -1.81 -26.34
C GLY A 31 17.90 -2.34 -25.03
N ILE A 32 16.67 -2.84 -25.08
CA ILE A 32 15.98 -3.39 -23.89
C ILE A 32 16.50 -4.79 -23.53
N MET A 33 16.95 -5.60 -24.50
CA MET A 33 17.48 -6.94 -24.24
C MET A 33 18.94 -6.96 -23.70
N MET A 34 19.68 -5.86 -23.84
CA MET A 34 21.02 -5.71 -23.23
C MET A 34 20.98 -5.18 -21.79
N ALA A 35 19.84 -4.68 -21.30
CA ALA A 35 19.70 -4.17 -19.92
C ALA A 35 19.27 -5.25 -18.90
N THR A 36 18.82 -6.43 -19.36
CA THR A 36 18.33 -7.51 -18.48
C THR A 36 19.44 -8.49 -18.04
N ALA A 37 20.66 -8.35 -18.53
CA ALA A 37 21.79 -9.23 -18.19
C ALA A 37 22.54 -8.83 -16.92
N SER A 38 22.09 -7.80 -16.19
CA SER A 38 22.72 -7.34 -14.94
C SER A 38 21.87 -7.56 -13.69
N PHE A 39 20.76 -8.32 -13.77
CA PHE A 39 19.93 -8.68 -12.61
C PHE A 39 20.09 -10.16 -12.22
N THR A 40 21.33 -10.67 -12.26
CA THR A 40 21.65 -11.99 -11.68
C THR A 40 22.79 -11.85 -10.68
N SER A 41 22.40 -11.85 -9.40
CA SER A 41 23.13 -12.46 -8.28
C SER A 41 24.43 -11.83 -7.80
N LEU A 42 24.32 -10.87 -6.86
CA LEU A 42 25.19 -10.83 -5.68
C LEU A 42 24.33 -10.66 -4.42
N SER A 43 23.71 -11.76 -3.97
CA SER A 43 23.38 -11.87 -2.54
C SER A 43 24.64 -12.40 -1.85
N PRO A 44 25.31 -11.63 -0.97
CA PRO A 44 26.33 -12.20 -0.11
C PRO A 44 25.70 -13.30 0.76
N PRO A 45 26.45 -14.36 1.13
CA PRO A 45 25.96 -15.31 2.12
C PRO A 45 25.62 -14.54 3.39
N VAL A 46 24.37 -14.66 3.85
CA VAL A 46 23.94 -14.11 5.14
C VAL A 46 24.68 -14.90 6.22
N GLN A 47 25.86 -14.41 6.59
CA GLN A 47 26.46 -14.71 7.88
C GLN A 47 25.57 -14.04 8.92
N ALA A 48 24.95 -14.85 9.77
CA ALA A 48 24.24 -14.39 10.96
C ALA A 48 25.24 -13.75 11.93
N ALA A 49 25.71 -12.55 11.60
CA ALA A 49 26.15 -11.59 12.58
C ALA A 49 24.88 -10.96 13.15
N GLU A 50 24.74 -10.94 14.47
CA GLU A 50 23.76 -10.10 15.16
C GLU A 50 24.09 -8.62 14.87
N GLU A 51 23.74 -8.15 13.67
CA GLU A 51 23.70 -6.73 13.40
C GLU A 51 22.49 -6.20 14.19
N LYS A 52 22.78 -5.61 15.36
CA LYS A 52 21.81 -4.84 16.13
C LYS A 52 21.24 -3.81 15.17
N VAL A 53 20.06 -4.10 14.61
CA VAL A 53 19.29 -3.13 13.82
C VAL A 53 19.21 -1.87 14.69
N PRO A 54 19.80 -0.75 14.26
CA PRO A 54 19.80 0.46 15.07
C PRO A 54 18.33 0.78 15.35
N ALA A 55 17.98 0.91 16.63
CA ALA A 55 16.64 1.27 17.03
C ALA A 55 16.22 2.51 16.21
N PRO A 56 15.03 2.51 15.59
CA PRO A 56 14.60 3.65 14.80
C PRO A 56 14.69 4.89 15.69
N ALA A 57 15.50 5.86 15.25
CA ALA A 57 15.63 7.13 15.95
C ALA A 57 14.23 7.69 16.22
N GLU A 58 14.01 8.25 17.43
CA GLU A 58 12.75 8.88 17.82
C GLU A 58 12.46 10.09 16.91
N LYS A 59 11.99 9.82 15.69
CA LYS A 59 11.61 10.83 14.70
C LYS A 59 10.15 11.18 14.96
N SER A 60 9.92 12.39 15.43
CA SER A 60 8.59 13.00 15.44
C SER A 60 8.12 13.26 14.00
N LEU A 61 6.81 13.16 13.78
CA LEU A 61 6.21 13.47 12.49
C LEU A 61 6.05 14.97 12.31
N THR A 62 6.20 15.44 11.07
CA THR A 62 5.87 16.81 10.66
C THR A 62 4.35 17.02 10.63
N ASP A 63 3.90 18.28 10.67
CA ASP A 63 2.47 18.58 10.68
C ASP A 63 1.75 18.18 9.37
N ALA A 64 2.45 18.28 8.24
CA ALA A 64 1.94 17.77 6.95
C ALA A 64 1.71 16.25 6.99
N GLN A 65 2.67 15.48 7.53
CA GLN A 65 2.55 14.03 7.69
C GLN A 65 1.42 13.65 8.67
N LYS A 66 1.27 14.37 9.78
CA LYS A 66 0.16 14.15 10.72
C LYS A 66 -1.19 14.41 10.07
N THR A 67 -1.29 15.45 9.23
CA THR A 67 -2.53 15.78 8.51
C THR A 67 -2.90 14.69 7.52
N GLU A 68 -1.92 14.17 6.77
CA GLU A 68 -2.11 13.04 5.86
C GLU A 68 -2.59 11.79 6.61
N LEU A 69 -1.92 11.44 7.71
CA LEU A 69 -2.31 10.31 8.55
C LEU A 69 -3.69 10.50 9.19
N GLU A 70 -4.04 11.71 9.64
CA GLU A 70 -5.36 11.99 10.19
C GLU A 70 -6.47 11.72 9.16
N ALA A 71 -6.27 12.16 7.92
CA ALA A 71 -7.21 11.90 6.84
C ALA A 71 -7.36 10.39 6.57
N MET A 72 -6.24 9.66 6.49
CA MET A 72 -6.26 8.21 6.29
C MET A 72 -6.94 7.46 7.45
N HIS A 73 -6.65 7.83 8.70
CA HIS A 73 -7.26 7.21 9.86
C HIS A 73 -8.76 7.48 9.96
N LYS A 74 -9.23 8.68 9.56
CA LYS A 74 -10.67 8.99 9.51
C LYS A 74 -11.40 8.18 8.45
N ASP A 75 -10.81 8.06 7.26
CA ASP A 75 -11.37 7.24 6.16
C ASP A 75 -11.44 5.76 6.58
N ALA A 76 -10.37 5.23 7.18
CA ALA A 76 -10.35 3.87 7.70
C ALA A 76 -11.39 3.67 8.82
N LEU A 77 -11.49 4.60 9.77
CA LEU A 77 -12.49 4.54 10.85
C LEU A 77 -13.91 4.50 10.27
N GLN A 78 -14.23 5.37 9.31
CA GLN A 78 -15.55 5.39 8.70
C GLN A 78 -15.87 4.06 8.00
N ARG A 79 -14.93 3.52 7.22
CA ARG A 79 -15.12 2.21 6.56
C ARG A 79 -15.33 1.08 7.57
N GLU A 80 -14.56 1.06 8.65
CA GLU A 80 -14.76 0.07 9.72
C GLU A 80 -16.15 0.21 10.35
N LYS A 81 -16.64 1.43 10.60
CA LYS A 81 -17.99 1.66 11.15
C LYS A 81 -19.08 1.17 10.19
N ASP A 82 -18.94 1.43 8.90
CA ASP A 82 -19.87 0.97 7.87
C ASP A 82 -19.96 -0.56 7.83
N ILE A 83 -18.81 -1.25 7.97
CA ILE A 83 -18.76 -2.71 8.06
C ILE A 83 -19.54 -3.22 9.29
N ILE A 84 -19.37 -2.58 10.45
CA ILE A 84 -20.11 -2.93 11.67
C ILE A 84 -21.62 -2.77 11.46
N HIS A 85 -22.05 -1.67 10.85
CA HIS A 85 -23.46 -1.47 10.50
C HIS A 85 -23.97 -2.55 9.54
N LYS A 86 -23.17 -2.99 8.57
CA LYS A 86 -23.52 -4.11 7.70
C LYS A 86 -23.67 -5.44 8.43
N TYR A 87 -22.87 -5.71 9.46
CA TYR A 87 -23.08 -6.91 10.28
C TYR A 87 -24.39 -6.88 11.07
N VAL A 88 -24.83 -5.70 11.52
CA VAL A 88 -26.16 -5.53 12.13
C VAL A 88 -27.27 -5.75 11.09
N GLU A 89 -27.13 -5.17 9.90
CA GLU A 89 -28.08 -5.33 8.79
C GLU A 89 -28.24 -6.80 8.36
N TYR A 90 -27.13 -7.54 8.32
CA TYR A 90 -27.14 -8.97 7.97
C TYR A 90 -27.56 -9.87 9.14
N GLY A 91 -27.84 -9.32 10.32
CA GLY A 91 -28.26 -10.08 11.50
C GLY A 91 -27.17 -10.92 12.14
N VAL A 92 -25.90 -10.73 11.77
CA VAL A 92 -24.74 -11.45 12.34
C VAL A 92 -24.27 -10.80 13.65
N MET A 93 -24.72 -9.57 13.93
CA MET A 93 -24.38 -8.81 15.13
C MET A 93 -25.60 -8.10 15.70
N THR A 94 -25.72 -8.05 17.03
CA THR A 94 -26.77 -7.28 17.70
C THR A 94 -26.42 -5.80 17.74
N LYS A 95 -27.44 -4.94 17.80
CA LYS A 95 -27.26 -3.49 17.86
C LYS A 95 -26.43 -3.05 19.08
N ASP A 96 -26.70 -3.61 20.25
CA ASP A 96 -25.98 -3.28 21.48
C ASP A 96 -24.47 -3.60 21.36
N THR A 97 -24.14 -4.74 20.75
CA THR A 97 -22.74 -5.12 20.49
C THR A 97 -22.09 -4.17 19.50
N ALA A 98 -22.81 -3.78 18.45
CA ALA A 98 -22.32 -2.82 17.47
C ALA A 98 -22.05 -1.45 18.12
N ASP A 99 -22.99 -0.93 18.93
CA ASP A 99 -22.83 0.36 19.61
C ASP A 99 -21.61 0.37 20.53
N MET A 100 -21.38 -0.72 21.28
CA MET A 100 -20.17 -0.89 22.11
C MET A 100 -18.89 -0.88 21.27
N ILE A 101 -18.88 -1.57 20.12
CA ILE A 101 -17.72 -1.61 19.22
C ILE A 101 -17.44 -0.22 18.65
N LEU A 102 -18.48 0.49 18.19
CA LEU A 102 -18.37 1.84 17.63
C LEU A 102 -17.78 2.81 18.65
N GLU A 103 -18.22 2.77 19.91
CA GLU A 103 -17.67 3.58 20.99
C GLU A 103 -16.18 3.26 21.24
N HIS A 104 -15.82 1.98 21.21
CA HIS A 104 -14.42 1.56 21.36
C HIS A 104 -13.53 2.03 20.21
N MET A 105 -14.04 2.06 18.99
CA MET A 105 -13.34 2.55 17.81
C MET A 105 -13.08 4.05 17.90
N ASP A 106 -14.05 4.84 18.38
CA ASP A 106 -13.87 6.28 18.61
C ASP A 106 -12.81 6.55 19.68
N LYS A 107 -12.88 5.83 20.81
CA LYS A 107 -11.85 5.90 21.86
C LYS A 107 -10.46 5.52 21.33
N ARG A 108 -10.38 4.53 20.44
CA ARG A 108 -9.11 4.11 19.81
C ARG A 108 -8.56 5.23 18.93
N PHE A 109 -9.40 5.87 18.12
CA PHE A 109 -9.00 6.97 17.25
C PHE A 109 -8.46 8.16 18.06
N GLU A 110 -9.14 8.56 19.14
CA GLU A 110 -8.66 9.64 20.02
C GLU A 110 -7.29 9.33 20.65
N LYS A 111 -7.04 8.09 21.05
CA LYS A 111 -5.72 7.68 21.56
C LYS A 111 -4.62 7.76 20.50
N VAL A 112 -4.92 7.35 19.27
CA VAL A 112 -3.96 7.46 18.15
C VAL A 112 -3.64 8.92 17.86
N LYS A 113 -4.66 9.78 17.85
CA LYS A 113 -4.52 11.23 17.65
C LYS A 113 -3.69 11.87 18.77
N ALA A 114 -3.98 11.55 20.03
CA ALA A 114 -3.25 12.07 21.19
C ALA A 114 -1.77 11.65 21.19
N ASN A 115 -1.46 10.45 20.70
CA ASN A 115 -0.09 9.97 20.55
C ASN A 115 0.62 10.50 19.28
N GLY A 116 0.00 11.42 18.54
CA GLY A 116 0.57 12.02 17.34
C GLY A 116 0.77 11.02 16.21
N TYR A 117 -0.08 10.00 16.11
CA TYR A 117 -0.04 8.94 15.08
C TYR A 117 1.21 8.07 15.12
N ILE A 118 1.91 8.01 16.27
CA ILE A 118 3.08 7.15 16.47
C ILE A 118 2.62 5.77 16.98
N PRO A 119 2.95 4.67 16.29
CA PRO A 119 2.62 3.33 16.75
C PRO A 119 3.30 2.99 18.09
N PRO A 120 2.62 2.31 19.04
CA PRO A 120 3.24 1.86 20.29
C PRO A 120 4.50 1.01 20.04
N ARG A 121 5.54 1.23 20.85
CA ARG A 121 6.86 0.55 20.74
C ARG A 121 6.85 -0.98 20.91
N HIS A 122 5.70 -1.59 21.13
CA HIS A 122 5.53 -3.03 21.32
C HIS A 122 5.00 -3.77 20.07
N PHE A 123 4.93 -3.11 18.91
CA PHE A 123 4.71 -3.78 17.62
C PHE A 123 5.83 -4.80 17.35
N GLY A 124 5.66 -6.06 17.81
CA GLY A 124 6.58 -7.17 17.53
C GLY A 124 7.13 -7.96 18.72
N LYS A 125 6.76 -7.67 19.97
CA LYS A 125 7.09 -8.59 21.08
C LYS A 125 6.05 -9.72 21.13
N LEU A 126 6.52 -10.97 21.23
CA LEU A 126 5.69 -12.17 21.44
C LEU A 126 4.61 -11.90 22.51
N PRO A 127 3.41 -12.48 22.37
CA PRO A 127 2.31 -12.22 23.28
C PRO A 127 2.76 -12.46 24.73
N MET A 128 2.58 -11.46 25.58
CA MET A 128 2.60 -11.67 27.03
C MET A 128 1.56 -12.74 27.33
N PRO A 129 1.82 -13.71 28.22
CA PRO A 129 0.82 -14.70 28.60
C PRO A 129 -0.42 -13.95 29.06
N HIS A 130 -1.51 -14.06 28.29
CA HIS A 130 -2.82 -13.60 28.71
C HIS A 130 -3.14 -14.40 29.97
N GLN A 131 -3.10 -13.78 31.14
CA GLN A 131 -3.86 -14.32 32.26
C GLN A 131 -5.31 -14.32 31.80
N LYS A 132 -5.87 -15.53 31.65
CA LYS A 132 -7.29 -15.68 31.33
C LYS A 132 -8.04 -14.91 32.43
N PRO A 133 -8.89 -13.93 32.11
CA PRO A 133 -9.68 -13.28 33.15
C PRO A 133 -10.42 -14.40 33.87
N GLU A 134 -10.33 -14.41 35.21
CA GLU A 134 -11.07 -15.38 36.01
C GLU A 134 -12.54 -15.32 35.59
N PRO A 135 -13.22 -16.48 35.51
CA PRO A 135 -14.64 -16.48 35.18
C PRO A 135 -15.33 -15.52 36.14
N ARG A 136 -16.08 -14.55 35.60
CA ARG A 136 -16.95 -13.72 36.44
C ARG A 136 -17.91 -14.66 37.15
N THR A 137 -17.64 -14.94 38.42
CA THR A 137 -18.60 -15.58 39.31
C THR A 137 -19.71 -14.54 39.48
N ASN A 138 -20.89 -14.87 38.95
CA ASN A 138 -22.09 -14.13 39.29
C ASN A 138 -22.48 -14.61 40.69
N ASP A 139 -22.03 -13.90 41.72
CA ASP A 139 -22.57 -13.99 43.07
C ASP A 139 -23.83 -13.11 43.19
#